data_AF-A0A357B081-F1
#
_entry.id   AF-A0A357B081-F1
#
_cell.length_a   1.000
_cell.length_b   1.000
_cell.length_c   1.000
_cell.angle_alpha   90.00
_cell.angle_beta   90.00
_cell.angle_gamma   90.00
#
_symmetry.space_group_name_H-M   'P 1'
#
loop_
_entity.id
_entity.type
_entity.pdbx_description
1 polymer ?
#
loop_
_entity_poly.entity_id
_entity_poly.type
_entity_poly.pdbx_seq_one_letter_code
_entity_poly.pdbx_strand_id
1 'polypeptide(L)'
;MSQDYNKTVNLPKTDFPMRASLPKREPDMLKNWHDMSLYQKMLERTEGRPEFILHDGPPFSNGMIHMGTALNKCIKDFITRYKSMSGWKAIYYPGWDNHGMPIESAIIKEQKLNHKEMSIPEFRTACRDFAEHFVQVQMDQFKRLGVLGDWEHPYRTMDSKFEAEEIKVFGKMYENGYIYRGKKPVHWCPHDETALAEAEIEYADDPCKSIYVKFKVKDDLGKLQKYCDISNLYFVIWTTTTWTLPGNLAICLNADLDYVLAKAPSGEVYILAKKLMESVAKVAGIPELEVLAEMKGSQFELMTAAHPLYDRDSIVLLGDHVTLDAGTGCVHTAPGHGHEDYEICRQYDAAGKTNIGLIVPVDDRGRMNDLSGKYRGLTTDEANAAIYEDLVACGALLGAEDIIHQYAHCWRCKSPILYRATDQWFCSVDAFKDEACRACDDVEWFPEWGHDRMISMVKERSDWCISRQRRWGLPIPVFYCADCKKPVCTPETIESVSRIFKKDGSNAWFDLEAKALLPEGYVCPFCGGSHFTKEGDTLDGWFDSGSTHFASMELDSPGAWPASMYLEGYDQFRGWFQSSLLTAVATKGAAPYKAVLTHGWT
;
A
#
# COMPACT_ATOMS: atom_id res chain seq x y z
N MET A 1 -53.09 65.87 25.78
CA MET A 1 -51.99 64.92 25.55
C MET A 1 -52.10 64.45 24.11
N SER A 2 -51.06 64.63 23.31
CA SER A 2 -51.03 64.14 21.93
C SER A 2 -51.13 62.60 21.93
N GLN A 3 -51.95 62.05 21.03
CA GLN A 3 -52.14 60.61 20.91
C GLN A 3 -50.86 59.98 20.35
N ASP A 4 -50.33 58.97 21.06
CA ASP A 4 -49.15 58.21 20.62
C ASP A 4 -49.57 57.16 19.57
N TYR A 5 -49.42 57.52 18.30
CA TYR A 5 -49.75 56.66 17.16
C TYR A 5 -48.87 55.41 17.07
N ASN A 6 -47.76 55.30 17.81
CA ASN A 6 -47.00 54.04 17.86
C ASN A 6 -47.83 52.88 18.43
N LYS A 7 -48.82 53.18 19.30
CA LYS A 7 -49.73 52.19 19.87
C LYS A 7 -50.84 51.75 18.90
N THR A 8 -51.03 52.46 17.79
CA THR A 8 -52.03 52.11 16.75
C THR A 8 -51.43 51.30 15.60
N VAL A 9 -50.12 51.05 15.61
CA VAL A 9 -49.41 50.31 14.56
C VAL A 9 -49.03 48.91 15.06
N ASN A 10 -49.31 47.88 14.26
CA ASN A 10 -48.92 46.50 14.54
C ASN A 10 -47.45 46.26 14.18
N LEU A 11 -46.54 46.65 15.07
CA LEU A 11 -45.10 46.38 14.89
C LEU A 11 -44.80 44.88 15.05
N PRO A 12 -43.85 44.32 14.27
CA PRO A 12 -43.36 42.98 14.49
C PRO A 12 -42.80 42.82 15.91
N LYS A 13 -43.28 41.82 16.65
CA LYS A 13 -42.79 41.46 17.99
C LYS A 13 -42.23 40.04 17.93
N THR A 14 -40.98 39.88 18.33
CA THR A 14 -40.33 38.58 18.39
C THR A 14 -39.29 38.56 19.50
N ASP A 15 -39.20 37.43 20.19
CA ASP A 15 -38.13 37.15 21.15
C ASP A 15 -36.86 36.64 20.43
N PHE A 16 -36.90 36.48 19.10
CA PHE A 16 -35.76 36.08 18.30
C PHE A 16 -34.69 37.18 18.30
N PRO A 17 -33.49 36.91 18.85
CA PRO A 17 -32.45 37.92 18.99
C PRO A 17 -31.90 38.31 17.62
N MET A 18 -31.67 39.61 17.41
CA MET A 18 -31.09 40.13 16.16
C MET A 18 -29.65 39.65 15.93
N ARG A 19 -28.87 39.40 17.00
CA ARG A 19 -27.51 38.84 16.92
C ARG A 19 -27.55 37.33 17.13
N ALA A 20 -26.94 36.59 16.21
CA ALA A 20 -26.93 35.14 16.25
C ALA A 20 -26.21 34.59 17.49
N SER A 21 -25.03 35.12 17.85
CA SER A 21 -24.21 34.65 19.00
C SER A 21 -24.02 33.12 19.02
N LEU A 22 -23.78 32.54 17.84
CA LEU A 22 -23.77 31.09 17.61
C LEU A 22 -22.85 30.29 18.55
N PRO A 23 -21.60 30.72 18.85
CA PRO A 23 -20.73 29.97 19.75
C PRO A 23 -21.30 29.74 21.16
N LYS A 24 -22.25 30.58 21.60
CA LYS A 24 -22.95 30.44 22.89
C LYS A 24 -24.26 29.67 22.77
N ARG A 25 -24.99 29.81 21.66
CA ARG A 25 -26.32 29.20 21.48
C ARG A 25 -26.27 27.76 20.97
N GLU A 26 -25.31 27.44 20.11
CA GLU A 26 -25.18 26.11 19.53
C GLU A 26 -24.94 25.02 20.60
N PRO A 27 -24.08 25.20 21.62
CA PRO A 27 -23.89 24.18 22.64
C PRO A 27 -25.18 23.80 23.38
N ASP A 28 -26.01 24.78 23.75
CA ASP A 28 -27.30 24.53 24.40
C ASP A 28 -28.28 23.80 23.45
N MET A 29 -28.29 24.18 22.17
CA MET A 29 -29.10 23.52 21.14
C MET A 29 -28.68 22.06 20.93
N LEU A 30 -27.37 21.80 20.79
CA LEU A 30 -26.82 20.47 20.60
C LEU A 30 -27.04 19.59 21.82
N LYS A 31 -26.87 20.15 23.04
CA LYS A 31 -27.20 19.46 24.29
C LYS A 31 -28.66 19.03 24.31
N ASN A 32 -29.59 19.92 23.93
CA ASN A 32 -31.00 19.57 23.87
C ASN A 32 -31.28 18.45 22.85
N TRP A 33 -30.62 18.46 21.68
CA TRP A 33 -30.74 17.38 20.69
C TRP A 33 -30.24 16.03 21.23
N HIS A 34 -29.14 16.04 21.97
CA HIS A 34 -28.60 14.86 22.63
C HIS A 34 -29.53 14.34 23.73
N ASP A 35 -29.95 15.20 24.64
CA ASP A 35 -30.83 14.85 25.78
C ASP A 35 -32.16 14.24 25.32
N MET A 36 -32.64 14.61 24.13
CA MET A 36 -33.86 14.06 23.55
C MET A 36 -33.66 12.85 22.65
N SER A 37 -32.42 12.37 22.50
CA SER A 37 -32.02 11.29 21.57
C SER A 37 -32.52 11.56 20.15
N LEU A 38 -32.29 12.77 19.63
CA LEU A 38 -32.88 13.25 18.37
C LEU A 38 -32.63 12.29 17.20
N TYR A 39 -31.43 11.72 17.08
CA TYR A 39 -31.10 10.79 16.01
C TYR A 39 -32.00 9.54 16.04
N GLN A 40 -32.21 8.92 17.20
CA GLN A 40 -33.08 7.75 17.34
C GLN A 40 -34.53 8.09 17.00
N LYS A 41 -35.03 9.25 17.47
CA LYS A 41 -36.37 9.75 17.08
C LYS A 41 -36.51 9.99 15.58
N MET A 42 -35.43 10.42 14.91
CA MET A 42 -35.43 10.58 13.45
C MET A 42 -35.59 9.24 12.76
N LEU A 43 -34.92 8.18 13.24
CA LEU A 43 -35.04 6.82 12.71
C LEU A 43 -36.44 6.23 12.96
N GLU A 44 -36.94 6.32 14.19
CA GLU A 44 -38.29 5.86 14.59
C GLU A 44 -39.38 6.51 13.72
N ARG A 45 -39.29 7.83 13.50
CA ARG A 45 -40.23 8.56 12.63
C ARG A 45 -40.27 8.02 11.19
N THR A 46 -39.18 7.43 10.74
CA THR A 46 -39.02 6.90 9.38
C THR A 46 -39.13 5.38 9.31
N GLU A 47 -39.58 4.72 10.37
CA GLU A 47 -39.79 3.28 10.39
C GLU A 47 -40.76 2.84 9.28
N GLY A 48 -40.46 1.70 8.64
CA GLY A 48 -41.22 1.18 7.49
C GLY A 48 -40.97 1.87 6.14
N ARG A 49 -40.13 2.92 6.09
CA ARG A 49 -39.73 3.57 4.83
C ARG A 49 -38.53 2.88 4.20
N PRO A 50 -38.27 3.08 2.88
CA PRO A 50 -37.06 2.61 2.24
C PRO A 50 -35.81 3.11 2.96
N GLU A 51 -34.82 2.24 3.13
CA GLU A 51 -33.58 2.56 3.83
C GLU A 51 -32.58 3.25 2.90
N PHE A 52 -31.89 4.26 3.44
CA PHE A 52 -30.73 4.89 2.81
C PHE A 52 -29.57 4.76 3.78
N ILE A 53 -28.57 3.96 3.43
CA ILE A 53 -27.44 3.66 4.29
C ILE A 53 -26.22 4.41 3.80
N LEU A 54 -25.75 5.37 4.59
CA LEU A 54 -24.45 6.01 4.40
C LEU A 54 -23.46 5.34 5.34
N HIS A 55 -22.56 4.54 4.77
CA HIS A 55 -21.48 3.91 5.52
C HIS A 55 -20.31 4.87 5.62
N ASP A 56 -19.88 5.14 6.84
CA ASP A 56 -18.83 6.11 7.13
C ASP A 56 -17.46 5.45 6.91
N GLY A 57 -16.57 6.06 6.11
CA GLY A 57 -15.18 5.68 6.10
C GLY A 57 -14.54 6.05 7.44
N PRO A 58 -13.87 5.10 8.10
CA PRO A 58 -13.41 5.30 9.47
C PRO A 58 -12.20 6.24 9.51
N PRO A 59 -12.27 7.43 10.14
CA PRO A 59 -11.08 8.24 10.41
C PRO A 59 -10.11 7.52 11.35
N PHE A 60 -8.81 7.76 11.16
CA PHE A 60 -7.78 7.31 12.08
C PHE A 60 -7.92 7.98 13.46
N SER A 61 -7.87 7.19 14.53
CA SER A 61 -7.95 7.68 15.91
C SER A 61 -6.56 8.05 16.48
N ASN A 62 -5.86 8.99 15.86
CA ASN A 62 -4.48 9.35 16.24
C ASN A 62 -4.22 10.86 16.43
N GLY A 63 -5.27 11.69 16.41
CA GLY A 63 -5.11 13.13 16.49
C GLY A 63 -6.44 13.90 16.51
N MET A 64 -6.34 15.23 16.54
CA MET A 64 -7.49 16.14 16.43
C MET A 64 -8.04 16.18 14.99
N ILE A 65 -9.33 16.49 14.81
CA ILE A 65 -9.89 16.71 13.47
C ILE A 65 -9.29 17.94 12.78
N HIS A 66 -9.27 17.94 11.45
CA HIS A 66 -8.86 19.08 10.62
C HIS A 66 -9.97 19.51 9.66
N MET A 67 -9.74 20.54 8.84
CA MET A 67 -10.75 21.09 7.94
C MET A 67 -11.27 20.07 6.91
N GLY A 68 -10.41 19.21 6.38
CA GLY A 68 -10.82 18.08 5.54
C GLY A 68 -11.81 17.13 6.25
N THR A 69 -11.55 16.77 7.52
CA THR A 69 -12.50 15.95 8.30
C THR A 69 -13.82 16.69 8.53
N ALA A 70 -13.78 17.98 8.83
CA ALA A 70 -14.98 18.79 9.03
C ALA A 70 -15.82 18.89 7.74
N LEU A 71 -15.18 19.13 6.58
CA LEU A 71 -15.84 19.13 5.28
C LEU A 71 -16.55 17.80 5.02
N ASN A 72 -15.81 16.70 5.17
CA ASN A 72 -16.32 15.34 4.96
C ASN A 72 -17.57 15.06 5.80
N LYS A 73 -17.49 15.26 7.12
CA LYS A 73 -18.60 14.96 8.04
C LYS A 73 -19.80 15.89 7.83
N CYS A 74 -19.58 17.16 7.52
CA CYS A 74 -20.67 18.09 7.20
C CYS A 74 -21.44 17.66 5.94
N ILE A 75 -20.75 17.20 4.88
CA ILE A 75 -21.43 16.73 3.67
C ILE A 75 -22.24 15.46 3.96
N LYS A 76 -21.67 14.51 4.73
CA LYS A 76 -22.39 13.30 5.16
C LYS A 76 -23.66 13.66 5.93
N ASP A 77 -23.57 14.58 6.89
CA ASP A 77 -24.71 15.06 7.68
C ASP A 77 -25.78 15.75 6.82
N PHE A 78 -25.38 16.55 5.82
CA PHE A 78 -26.33 17.16 4.88
C PHE A 78 -27.12 16.09 4.10
N ILE A 79 -26.44 15.06 3.60
CA ILE A 79 -27.07 13.99 2.83
C ILE A 79 -28.03 13.19 3.71
N THR A 80 -27.59 12.74 4.89
CA THR A 80 -28.41 11.89 5.77
C THR A 80 -29.64 12.65 6.27
N ARG A 81 -29.49 13.93 6.64
CA ARG A 81 -30.63 14.80 7.01
C ARG A 81 -31.59 15.00 5.85
N TYR A 82 -31.09 15.33 4.67
CA TYR A 82 -31.92 15.52 3.48
C TYR A 82 -32.69 14.24 3.12
N LYS A 83 -32.02 13.07 3.17
CA LYS A 83 -32.66 11.76 2.91
C LYS A 83 -33.74 11.45 3.95
N SER A 84 -33.48 11.68 5.23
CA SER A 84 -34.48 11.54 6.29
C SER A 84 -35.70 12.46 6.06
N MET A 85 -35.47 13.70 5.64
CA MET A 85 -36.53 14.69 5.37
C MET A 85 -37.31 14.39 4.08
N SER A 86 -36.72 13.70 3.12
CA SER A 86 -37.31 13.39 1.80
C SER A 86 -38.01 12.04 1.73
N GLY A 87 -38.12 11.31 2.85
CA GLY A 87 -38.93 10.09 2.93
C GLY A 87 -38.14 8.80 3.09
N TRP A 88 -36.84 8.85 3.36
CA TRP A 88 -36.02 7.66 3.60
C TRP A 88 -35.80 7.43 5.09
N LYS A 89 -35.60 6.18 5.49
CA LYS A 89 -34.95 5.85 6.76
C LYS A 89 -33.43 5.96 6.54
N ALA A 90 -32.89 7.15 6.79
CA ALA A 90 -31.48 7.44 6.57
C ALA A 90 -30.64 6.99 7.77
N ILE A 91 -29.86 5.93 7.60
CA ILE A 91 -29.00 5.34 8.62
C ILE A 91 -27.57 5.75 8.34
N TYR A 92 -26.88 6.24 9.37
CA TYR A 92 -25.47 6.61 9.35
C TYR A 92 -24.72 5.73 10.34
N TYR A 93 -23.72 4.99 9.85
CA TYR A 93 -22.88 4.10 10.65
C TYR A 93 -21.51 4.73 10.87
N PRO A 94 -21.30 5.53 11.94
CA PRO A 94 -20.00 6.12 12.23
C PRO A 94 -19.02 5.06 12.73
N GLY A 95 -17.72 5.28 12.47
CA GLY A 95 -16.69 4.45 13.07
C GLY A 95 -15.30 5.04 13.05
N TRP A 96 -14.33 4.25 13.52
CA TRP A 96 -12.93 4.65 13.64
C TRP A 96 -11.98 3.53 13.24
N ASP A 97 -10.86 3.94 12.66
CA ASP A 97 -9.75 3.06 12.34
C ASP A 97 -8.72 3.19 13.45
N ASN A 98 -8.60 2.12 14.23
CA ASN A 98 -7.86 2.06 15.47
C ASN A 98 -6.59 1.22 15.39
N HIS A 99 -6.24 0.69 14.22
CA HIS A 99 -5.07 -0.17 14.05
C HIS A 99 -3.96 0.49 13.24
N GLY A 100 -2.83 -0.22 13.17
CA GLY A 100 -1.75 0.08 12.27
C GLY A 100 -0.75 1.10 12.81
N MET A 101 0.22 1.36 11.93
CA MET A 101 1.37 2.21 12.24
C MET A 101 0.98 3.60 12.79
N PRO A 102 -0.06 4.33 12.28
CA PRO A 102 -0.33 5.71 12.71
C PRO A 102 -0.39 5.89 14.22
N ILE A 103 -0.98 4.91 14.91
CA ILE A 103 -1.10 4.90 16.36
C ILE A 103 0.22 4.50 17.02
N GLU A 104 0.91 3.45 16.53
CA GLU A 104 2.24 3.07 17.04
C GLU A 104 3.22 4.25 17.03
N SER A 105 3.28 5.00 15.92
CA SER A 105 4.20 6.12 15.80
C SER A 105 3.80 7.30 16.70
N ALA A 106 2.50 7.60 16.81
CA ALA A 106 2.00 8.68 17.65
C ALA A 106 2.30 8.41 19.13
N ILE A 107 2.01 7.20 19.61
CA ILE A 107 2.28 6.83 21.00
C ILE A 107 3.78 6.78 21.30
N ILE A 108 4.61 6.24 20.41
CA ILE A 108 6.08 6.23 20.58
C ILE A 108 6.61 7.67 20.67
N LYS A 109 6.09 8.59 19.85
CA LYS A 109 6.52 10.00 19.84
C LYS A 109 6.06 10.76 21.08
N GLU A 110 4.78 10.64 21.44
CA GLU A 110 4.18 11.41 22.54
C GLU A 110 4.58 10.89 23.91
N GLN A 111 4.54 9.57 24.10
CA GLN A 111 4.82 8.94 25.39
C GLN A 111 6.29 8.50 25.53
N LYS A 112 7.12 8.68 24.47
CA LYS A 112 8.53 8.26 24.44
C LYS A 112 8.73 6.80 24.83
N LEU A 113 7.78 5.94 24.47
CA LEU A 113 7.80 4.52 24.84
C LEU A 113 8.97 3.81 24.18
N ASN A 114 9.73 3.06 24.98
CA ASN A 114 10.68 2.09 24.45
C ASN A 114 9.97 0.77 24.14
N HIS A 115 9.26 0.74 23.01
CA HIS A 115 8.53 -0.45 22.58
C HIS A 115 9.42 -1.71 22.47
N LYS A 116 10.74 -1.57 22.25
CA LYS A 116 11.67 -2.70 22.17
C LYS A 116 11.85 -3.44 23.49
N GLU A 117 11.63 -2.76 24.63
CA GLU A 117 11.73 -3.34 25.98
C GLU A 117 10.38 -3.83 26.52
N MET A 118 9.28 -3.47 25.87
CA MET A 118 7.93 -3.91 26.25
C MET A 118 7.57 -5.25 25.61
N SER A 119 6.77 -6.05 26.31
CA SER A 119 6.11 -7.20 25.68
C SER A 119 5.12 -6.72 24.60
N ILE A 120 4.86 -7.56 23.59
CA ILE A 120 3.90 -7.23 22.53
C ILE A 120 2.50 -6.93 23.12
N PRO A 121 1.95 -7.73 24.05
CA PRO A 121 0.63 -7.46 24.64
C PRO A 121 0.55 -6.13 25.41
N GLU A 122 1.59 -5.77 26.17
CA GLU A 122 1.65 -4.48 26.88
C GLU A 122 1.66 -3.30 25.91
N PHE A 123 2.45 -3.39 24.83
CA PHE A 123 2.50 -2.35 23.82
C PHE A 123 1.17 -2.20 23.07
N ARG A 124 0.50 -3.32 22.75
CA ARG A 124 -0.83 -3.33 22.13
C ARG A 124 -1.89 -2.69 23.03
N THR A 125 -1.84 -2.99 24.33
CA THR A 125 -2.75 -2.37 25.33
C THR A 125 -2.55 -0.87 25.38
N ALA A 126 -1.31 -0.39 25.39
CA ALA A 126 -1.01 1.04 25.35
C ALA A 126 -1.54 1.72 24.07
N CYS A 127 -1.39 1.06 22.90
CA CYS A 127 -1.96 1.54 21.64
C CYS A 127 -3.49 1.62 21.68
N ARG A 128 -4.15 0.62 22.29
CA ARG A 128 -5.61 0.60 22.48
C ARG A 128 -6.10 1.78 23.31
N ASP A 129 -5.45 2.04 24.45
CA ASP A 129 -5.81 3.15 25.34
C ASP A 129 -5.63 4.51 24.67
N PHE A 130 -4.55 4.66 23.88
CA PHE A 130 -4.31 5.84 23.08
C PHE A 130 -5.40 6.06 22.02
N ALA A 131 -5.75 5.00 21.28
CA ALA A 131 -6.80 5.04 20.28
C ALA A 131 -8.16 5.42 20.89
N GLU A 132 -8.53 4.80 22.01
CA GLU A 132 -9.78 5.07 22.72
C GLU A 132 -9.89 6.54 23.18
N HIS A 133 -8.78 7.12 23.68
CA HIS A 133 -8.74 8.54 24.02
C HIS A 133 -9.09 9.43 22.82
N PHE A 134 -8.47 9.19 21.66
CA PHE A 134 -8.72 9.99 20.47
C PHE A 134 -10.08 9.73 19.82
N VAL A 135 -10.64 8.53 19.94
CA VAL A 135 -12.05 8.26 19.56
C VAL A 135 -12.98 9.22 20.32
N GLN A 136 -12.84 9.33 21.64
CA GLN A 136 -13.69 10.21 22.44
C GLN A 136 -13.50 11.69 22.05
N VAL A 137 -12.26 12.13 21.89
CA VAL A 137 -11.95 13.52 21.50
C VAL A 137 -12.56 13.87 20.13
N GLN A 138 -12.37 13.01 19.13
CA GLN A 138 -12.90 13.24 17.79
C GLN A 138 -14.44 13.15 17.77
N MET A 139 -15.03 12.23 18.53
CA MET A 139 -16.49 12.12 18.67
C MET A 139 -17.10 13.41 19.22
N ASP A 140 -16.50 14.00 20.26
CA ASP A 140 -16.96 15.27 20.82
C ASP A 140 -16.81 16.42 19.81
N GLN A 141 -15.76 16.40 18.99
CA GLN A 141 -15.57 17.37 17.91
C GLN A 141 -16.62 17.20 16.80
N PHE A 142 -16.97 15.97 16.40
CA PHE A 142 -18.05 15.71 15.43
C PHE A 142 -19.42 16.12 15.96
N LYS A 143 -19.72 15.82 17.23
CA LYS A 143 -20.93 16.30 17.90
C LYS A 143 -20.96 17.83 17.94
N ARG A 144 -19.82 18.49 18.16
CA ARG A 144 -19.72 19.96 18.16
C ARG A 144 -19.97 20.57 16.78
N LEU A 145 -19.64 19.88 15.69
CA LEU A 145 -20.01 20.27 14.32
C LEU A 145 -21.52 20.13 14.05
N GLY A 146 -22.25 19.47 14.95
CA GLY A 146 -23.70 19.25 14.83
C GLY A 146 -24.07 18.00 14.03
N VAL A 147 -23.12 17.11 13.78
CA VAL A 147 -23.35 15.87 13.04
C VAL A 147 -24.22 14.92 13.87
N LEU A 148 -25.31 14.44 13.27
CA LEU A 148 -26.19 13.44 13.90
C LEU A 148 -25.84 12.03 13.41
N GLY A 149 -25.70 11.11 14.35
CA GLY A 149 -25.36 9.72 14.11
C GLY A 149 -25.53 8.88 15.37
N ASP A 150 -25.34 7.56 15.22
CA ASP A 150 -25.27 6.67 16.37
C ASP A 150 -23.89 6.78 17.04
N TRP A 151 -23.75 7.80 17.89
CA TRP A 151 -22.53 8.00 18.66
C TRP A 151 -22.45 7.13 19.91
N GLU A 152 -23.51 6.39 20.24
CA GLU A 152 -23.54 5.44 21.37
C GLU A 152 -22.99 4.08 20.96
N HIS A 153 -23.21 3.69 19.70
CA HIS A 153 -22.75 2.41 19.14
C HIS A 153 -21.92 2.60 17.86
N PRO A 154 -20.82 3.38 17.89
CA PRO A 154 -19.93 3.44 16.75
C PRO A 154 -19.15 2.15 16.58
N TYR A 155 -18.79 1.80 15.34
CA TYR A 155 -17.88 0.70 15.12
C TYR A 155 -16.42 1.13 15.30
N ARG A 156 -15.59 0.23 15.80
CA ARG A 156 -14.15 0.43 16.00
C ARG A 156 -13.42 -0.80 15.49
N THR A 157 -12.36 -0.62 14.69
CA THR A 157 -11.62 -1.78 14.15
C THR A 157 -10.97 -2.63 15.25
N MET A 158 -10.69 -2.03 16.42
CA MET A 158 -10.17 -2.72 17.61
C MET A 158 -11.23 -3.37 18.52
N ASP A 159 -12.51 -3.37 18.13
CA ASP A 159 -13.56 -4.06 18.88
C ASP A 159 -13.50 -5.56 18.59
N SER A 160 -13.59 -6.38 19.64
CA SER A 160 -13.41 -7.83 19.54
C SER A 160 -14.34 -8.52 18.54
N LYS A 161 -15.57 -7.99 18.38
CA LYS A 161 -16.54 -8.47 17.39
C LYS A 161 -16.11 -8.13 15.97
N PHE A 162 -15.55 -6.94 15.75
CA PHE A 162 -15.03 -6.51 14.45
C PHE A 162 -13.87 -7.41 14.03
N GLU A 163 -12.85 -7.53 14.88
CA GLU A 163 -11.68 -8.39 14.67
C GLU A 163 -12.06 -9.84 14.35
N ALA A 164 -13.08 -10.36 15.03
CA ALA A 164 -13.57 -11.71 14.82
C ALA A 164 -14.23 -11.93 13.45
N GLU A 165 -14.95 -10.93 12.92
CA GLU A 165 -15.54 -11.02 11.58
C GLU A 165 -14.52 -10.71 10.48
N GLU A 166 -13.59 -9.79 10.72
CA GLU A 166 -12.51 -9.47 9.79
C GLU A 166 -11.65 -10.70 9.45
N ILE A 167 -11.30 -11.51 10.44
CA ILE A 167 -10.56 -12.76 10.15
C ILE A 167 -11.37 -13.77 9.33
N LYS A 168 -12.71 -13.72 9.36
CA LYS A 168 -13.53 -14.56 8.48
C LYS A 168 -13.49 -14.05 7.04
N VAL A 169 -13.41 -12.73 6.84
CA VAL A 169 -13.17 -12.13 5.52
C VAL A 169 -11.84 -12.62 4.97
N PHE A 170 -10.77 -12.55 5.78
CA PHE A 170 -9.47 -13.13 5.42
C PHE A 170 -9.57 -14.61 5.08
N GLY A 171 -10.21 -15.40 5.96
CA GLY A 171 -10.40 -16.84 5.77
C GLY A 171 -11.13 -17.16 4.47
N LYS A 172 -12.16 -16.39 4.11
CA LYS A 172 -12.92 -16.58 2.88
C LYS A 172 -12.10 -16.26 1.63
N MET A 173 -11.34 -15.17 1.65
CA MET A 173 -10.44 -14.82 0.55
C MET A 173 -9.30 -15.84 0.39
N TYR A 174 -8.81 -16.40 1.50
CA TYR A 174 -7.84 -17.50 1.49
C TYR A 174 -8.43 -18.79 0.89
N GLU A 175 -9.63 -19.17 1.32
CA GLU A 175 -10.36 -20.34 0.78
C GLU A 175 -10.60 -20.22 -0.73
N ASN A 176 -10.93 -19.02 -1.21
CA ASN A 176 -11.14 -18.72 -2.63
C ASN A 176 -9.81 -18.71 -3.44
N GLY A 177 -8.65 -18.88 -2.80
CA GLY A 177 -7.34 -18.93 -3.46
C GLY A 177 -6.76 -17.56 -3.81
N TYR A 178 -7.34 -16.47 -3.30
CA TYR A 178 -6.84 -15.11 -3.57
C TYR A 178 -5.70 -14.71 -2.64
N ILE A 179 -5.60 -15.29 -1.45
CA ILE A 179 -4.50 -15.01 -0.52
C ILE A 179 -3.41 -16.05 -0.65
N TYR A 180 -2.17 -15.60 -0.84
CA TYR A 180 -1.01 -16.47 -0.93
C TYR A 180 0.23 -15.83 -0.31
N ARG A 181 1.20 -16.66 0.07
CA ARG A 181 2.51 -16.22 0.55
C ARG A 181 3.51 -16.25 -0.60
N GLY A 182 4.25 -15.15 -0.79
CA GLY A 182 5.23 -15.04 -1.85
C GLY A 182 6.42 -14.19 -1.45
N LYS A 183 7.52 -14.33 -2.19
CA LYS A 183 8.69 -13.47 -2.06
C LYS A 183 8.74 -12.53 -3.25
N LYS A 184 8.38 -11.26 -3.03
CA LYS A 184 8.28 -10.23 -4.08
C LYS A 184 8.87 -8.91 -3.58
N PRO A 185 9.46 -8.10 -4.48
CA PRO A 185 9.82 -6.72 -4.17
C PRO A 185 8.61 -5.95 -3.66
N VAL A 186 8.75 -5.40 -2.46
CA VAL A 186 7.79 -4.49 -1.86
C VAL A 186 8.51 -3.20 -1.50
N HIS A 187 7.75 -2.12 -1.37
CA HIS A 187 8.23 -0.91 -0.74
C HIS A 187 8.57 -1.22 0.72
N TRP A 188 9.81 -0.99 1.10
CA TRP A 188 10.34 -1.31 2.42
C TRP A 188 10.93 -0.05 3.06
N CYS A 189 10.47 0.27 4.27
CA CYS A 189 11.09 1.32 5.06
C CYS A 189 12.14 0.70 6.00
N PRO A 190 13.45 0.86 5.75
CA PRO A 190 14.48 0.33 6.63
C PRO A 190 14.56 1.04 7.99
N HIS A 191 14.07 2.29 8.09
CA HIS A 191 13.96 3.00 9.36
C HIS A 191 12.84 2.41 10.24
N ASP A 192 11.67 2.19 9.64
CA ASP A 192 10.51 1.70 10.38
C ASP A 192 10.40 0.17 10.38
N GLU A 193 11.32 -0.55 9.70
CA GLU A 193 11.42 -2.01 9.57
C GLU A 193 10.11 -2.70 9.11
N THR A 194 9.43 -2.13 8.11
CA THR A 194 8.16 -2.67 7.57
C THR A 194 8.01 -2.50 6.06
N ALA A 195 7.17 -3.35 5.47
CA ALA A 195 6.58 -3.09 4.16
C ALA A 195 5.58 -1.91 4.21
N LEU A 196 5.48 -1.16 3.12
CA LEU A 196 4.56 -0.06 2.90
C LEU A 196 3.66 -0.33 1.68
N ALA A 197 2.41 0.12 1.73
CA ALA A 197 1.55 0.20 0.55
C ALA A 197 1.87 1.44 -0.30
N GLU A 198 1.46 1.45 -1.56
CA GLU A 198 1.66 2.59 -2.48
C GLU A 198 1.03 3.89 -1.94
N ALA A 199 -0.12 3.79 -1.25
CA ALA A 199 -0.77 4.91 -0.58
C ALA A 199 0.04 5.50 0.59
N GLU A 200 1.09 4.81 1.04
CA GLU A 200 1.95 5.21 2.16
C GLU A 200 3.30 5.80 1.69
N ILE A 201 3.37 6.24 0.43
CA ILE A 201 4.60 6.75 -0.18
C ILE A 201 4.42 8.21 -0.56
N GLU A 202 5.44 9.01 -0.25
CA GLU A 202 5.56 10.38 -0.72
C GLU A 202 6.83 10.52 -1.56
N TYR A 203 6.84 11.43 -2.51
CA TYR A 203 8.03 11.70 -3.32
C TYR A 203 8.64 13.03 -2.89
N ALA A 204 9.97 13.05 -2.80
CA ALA A 204 10.76 14.24 -2.48
C ALA A 204 11.99 14.32 -3.40
N ASP A 205 12.49 15.53 -3.63
CA ASP A 205 13.71 15.76 -4.40
C ASP A 205 14.93 15.20 -3.63
N ASP A 206 15.60 14.23 -4.23
CA ASP A 206 16.75 13.55 -3.62
C ASP A 206 17.99 13.66 -4.55
N PRO A 207 19.10 14.22 -4.06
CA PRO A 207 20.34 14.27 -4.82
C PRO A 207 21.00 12.89 -4.87
N CYS A 208 21.17 12.34 -6.07
CA CYS A 208 21.83 11.05 -6.27
C CYS A 208 22.90 11.11 -7.35
N LYS A 209 23.84 10.15 -7.30
CA LYS A 209 24.86 9.99 -8.31
C LYS A 209 24.39 8.95 -9.33
N SER A 210 24.13 9.43 -10.55
CA SER A 210 23.81 8.62 -11.72
C SER A 210 25.11 8.06 -12.30
N ILE A 211 25.18 6.75 -12.51
CA ILE A 211 26.38 6.06 -12.99
C ILE A 211 26.13 5.24 -14.24
N TYR A 212 27.14 5.17 -15.09
CA TYR A 212 27.16 4.41 -16.34
C TYR A 212 28.22 3.31 -16.22
N VAL A 213 27.81 2.05 -16.32
CA VAL A 213 28.69 0.90 -15.99
C VAL A 213 28.78 -0.05 -17.17
N LYS A 214 30.01 -0.45 -17.51
CA LYS A 214 30.33 -1.40 -18.57
C LYS A 214 30.20 -2.84 -18.06
N PHE A 215 29.35 -3.61 -18.72
CA PHE A 215 29.21 -5.06 -18.56
C PHE A 215 29.80 -5.75 -19.77
N LYS A 216 30.90 -6.48 -19.59
CA LYS A 216 31.65 -7.10 -20.69
C LYS A 216 30.84 -8.24 -21.30
N VAL A 217 30.64 -8.24 -22.61
CA VAL A 217 29.94 -9.34 -23.29
C VAL A 217 30.74 -10.64 -23.15
N LYS A 218 30.06 -11.72 -22.73
CA LYS A 218 30.65 -13.05 -22.55
C LYS A 218 30.20 -14.01 -23.64
N ASP A 219 28.89 -14.03 -23.95
CA ASP A 219 28.32 -14.79 -25.05
C ASP A 219 27.41 -13.89 -25.90
N ASP A 220 27.82 -13.68 -27.16
CA ASP A 220 27.10 -12.92 -28.17
C ASP A 220 26.24 -13.80 -29.09
N LEU A 221 26.12 -15.09 -28.77
CA LEU A 221 25.44 -16.11 -29.58
C LEU A 221 25.98 -16.18 -31.03
N GLY A 222 27.23 -15.77 -31.24
CA GLY A 222 27.90 -15.72 -32.55
C GLY A 222 27.37 -14.64 -33.51
N LYS A 223 26.58 -13.68 -33.02
CA LYS A 223 25.92 -12.67 -33.87
C LYS A 223 26.78 -11.42 -34.11
N LEU A 224 27.68 -11.07 -33.19
CA LEU A 224 28.36 -9.77 -33.12
C LEU A 224 29.85 -9.84 -33.49
N GLN A 225 30.48 -11.02 -33.45
CA GLN A 225 31.89 -11.25 -33.82
C GLN A 225 32.32 -10.68 -35.18
N LYS A 226 31.38 -10.51 -36.12
CA LYS A 226 31.64 -9.94 -37.45
C LYS A 226 31.89 -8.42 -37.43
N TYR A 227 31.50 -7.72 -36.36
CA TYR A 227 31.63 -6.27 -36.24
C TYR A 227 32.81 -5.84 -35.38
N CYS A 228 33.11 -6.58 -34.31
CA CYS A 228 34.22 -6.29 -33.40
C CYS A 228 34.67 -7.54 -32.63
N ASP A 229 35.83 -7.43 -31.98
CA ASP A 229 36.28 -8.43 -31.02
C ASP A 229 35.42 -8.36 -29.75
N ILE A 230 34.80 -9.49 -29.38
CA ILE A 230 33.98 -9.64 -28.16
C ILE A 230 34.77 -9.20 -26.92
N SER A 231 36.09 -9.39 -26.93
CA SER A 231 36.95 -9.03 -25.79
C SER A 231 36.89 -7.53 -25.43
N ASN A 232 36.45 -6.68 -26.35
CA ASN A 232 36.30 -5.23 -26.22
C ASN A 232 34.85 -4.76 -26.34
N LEU A 233 33.87 -5.66 -26.26
CA LEU A 233 32.44 -5.34 -26.40
C LEU A 233 31.75 -5.29 -25.04
N TYR A 234 30.98 -4.22 -24.80
CA TYR A 234 30.32 -3.99 -23.51
C TYR A 234 28.88 -3.52 -23.67
N PHE A 235 27.96 -4.07 -22.88
CA PHE A 235 26.69 -3.41 -22.60
C PHE A 235 26.94 -2.28 -21.62
N VAL A 236 26.43 -1.08 -21.90
CA VAL A 236 26.54 0.06 -20.99
C VAL A 236 25.23 0.22 -20.28
N ILE A 237 25.18 -0.19 -19.01
CA ILE A 237 24.00 0.03 -18.18
C ILE A 237 24.00 1.43 -17.58
N TRP A 238 22.83 1.86 -17.14
CA TRP A 238 22.64 3.06 -16.34
C TRP A 238 21.88 2.74 -15.06
N THR A 239 22.28 3.35 -13.93
CA THR A 239 21.54 3.26 -12.67
C THR A 239 21.78 4.49 -11.80
N THR A 240 20.75 4.86 -11.02
CA THR A 240 20.82 5.87 -9.94
C THR A 240 20.99 5.23 -8.56
N THR A 241 20.87 3.90 -8.46
CA THR A 241 20.93 3.15 -7.21
C THR A 241 22.11 2.18 -7.23
N THR A 242 23.33 2.70 -7.04
CA THR A 242 24.57 1.90 -7.11
C THR A 242 24.56 0.68 -6.18
N TRP A 243 23.96 0.80 -4.99
CA TRP A 243 23.84 -0.27 -3.99
C TRP A 243 23.04 -1.50 -4.47
N THR A 244 22.25 -1.40 -5.56
CA THR A 244 21.51 -2.54 -6.12
C THR A 244 22.35 -3.38 -7.09
N LEU A 245 23.54 -2.93 -7.50
CA LEU A 245 24.43 -3.67 -8.41
C LEU A 245 24.77 -5.08 -7.94
N PRO A 246 25.07 -5.35 -6.65
CA PRO A 246 25.25 -6.72 -6.16
C PRO A 246 24.06 -7.66 -6.44
N GLY A 247 22.86 -7.10 -6.59
CA GLY A 247 21.64 -7.83 -6.95
C GLY A 247 21.41 -8.00 -8.46
N ASN A 248 22.29 -7.49 -9.34
CA ASN A 248 22.12 -7.56 -10.79
C ASN A 248 22.13 -9.00 -11.31
N LEU A 249 21.10 -9.43 -12.01
CA LEU A 249 21.06 -10.75 -12.65
C LEU A 249 20.75 -10.70 -14.14
N ALA A 250 20.31 -9.55 -14.63
CA ALA A 250 19.95 -9.37 -16.04
C ALA A 250 20.20 -7.93 -16.50
N ILE A 251 20.13 -7.74 -17.82
CA ILE A 251 20.13 -6.44 -18.49
C ILE A 251 18.91 -6.40 -19.40
N CYS A 252 17.97 -5.49 -19.15
CA CYS A 252 16.78 -5.34 -19.99
C CYS A 252 17.01 -4.35 -21.13
N LEU A 253 16.62 -4.75 -22.34
CA LEU A 253 16.54 -3.92 -23.54
C LEU A 253 15.09 -3.91 -24.05
N ASN A 254 14.69 -2.89 -24.79
CA ASN A 254 13.40 -2.90 -25.48
C ASN A 254 13.54 -3.61 -26.84
N ALA A 255 12.62 -4.52 -27.19
CA ALA A 255 12.70 -5.31 -28.42
C ALA A 255 12.69 -4.47 -29.72
N ASP A 256 11.93 -3.38 -29.73
CA ASP A 256 11.62 -2.57 -30.91
C ASP A 256 12.53 -1.35 -31.09
N LEU A 257 13.29 -0.99 -30.04
CA LEU A 257 14.23 0.14 -30.11
C LEU A 257 15.49 -0.22 -30.92
N ASP A 258 16.07 0.82 -31.52
CA ASP A 258 17.31 0.72 -32.28
C ASP A 258 18.52 0.93 -31.36
N TYR A 259 19.40 -0.05 -31.34
CA TYR A 259 20.66 -0.06 -30.60
C TYR A 259 21.84 0.00 -31.56
N VAL A 260 22.94 0.59 -31.11
CA VAL A 260 24.17 0.73 -31.89
C VAL A 260 25.33 0.03 -31.21
N LEU A 261 26.25 -0.49 -32.02
CA LEU A 261 27.60 -0.85 -31.60
C LEU A 261 28.50 0.36 -31.83
N ALA A 262 28.70 1.15 -30.79
CA ALA A 262 29.41 2.42 -30.82
C ALA A 262 30.87 2.24 -30.38
N LYS A 263 31.82 2.41 -31.30
CA LYS A 263 33.24 2.29 -31.04
C LYS A 263 33.83 3.61 -30.52
N ALA A 264 34.47 3.54 -29.37
CA ALA A 264 35.20 4.66 -28.80
C ALA A 264 36.64 4.75 -29.35
N PRO A 265 37.29 5.92 -29.26
CA PRO A 265 38.69 6.08 -29.66
C PRO A 265 39.67 5.18 -28.89
N SER A 266 39.28 4.70 -27.70
CA SER A 266 40.02 3.72 -26.91
C SER A 266 40.07 2.33 -27.57
N GLY A 267 39.20 2.05 -28.54
CA GLY A 267 39.02 0.74 -29.16
C GLY A 267 37.91 -0.11 -28.52
N GLU A 268 37.34 0.33 -27.39
CA GLU A 268 36.17 -0.31 -26.77
C GLU A 268 34.91 -0.08 -27.61
N VAL A 269 34.00 -1.04 -27.63
CA VAL A 269 32.72 -0.98 -28.34
C VAL A 269 31.58 -1.08 -27.33
N TYR A 270 30.65 -0.15 -27.40
CA TYR A 270 29.53 -0.03 -26.48
C TYR A 270 28.21 -0.35 -27.16
N ILE A 271 27.38 -1.15 -26.50
CA ILE A 271 25.99 -1.40 -26.89
C ILE A 271 25.10 -0.48 -26.06
N LEU A 272 24.39 0.40 -26.74
CA LEU A 272 23.46 1.38 -26.16
C LEU A 272 22.41 1.79 -27.20
N ALA A 273 21.31 2.39 -26.76
CA ALA A 273 20.26 2.87 -27.65
C ALA A 273 20.75 4.05 -28.49
N LYS A 274 20.47 4.03 -29.79
CA LYS A 274 20.96 5.00 -30.77
C LYS A 274 20.69 6.45 -30.36
N LYS A 275 19.50 6.74 -29.83
CA LYS A 275 19.09 8.10 -29.42
C LYS A 275 19.81 8.60 -28.16
N LEU A 276 20.38 7.70 -27.36
CA LEU A 276 21.09 8.02 -26.10
C LEU A 276 22.61 8.02 -26.27
N MET A 277 23.11 7.74 -27.47
CA MET A 277 24.55 7.68 -27.75
C MET A 277 25.27 9.00 -27.45
N GLU A 278 24.73 10.12 -27.92
CA GLU A 278 25.34 11.43 -27.75
C GLU A 278 25.35 11.89 -26.29
N SER A 279 24.27 11.62 -25.54
CA SER A 279 24.19 11.95 -24.12
C SER A 279 25.18 11.12 -23.31
N VAL A 280 25.27 9.82 -23.57
CA VAL A 280 26.24 8.93 -22.91
C VAL A 280 27.68 9.35 -23.23
N ALA A 281 27.99 9.67 -24.49
CA ALA A 281 29.31 10.15 -24.89
C ALA A 281 29.70 11.43 -24.14
N LYS A 282 28.76 12.37 -24.01
CA LYS A 282 28.96 13.63 -23.27
C LYS A 282 29.27 13.39 -21.79
N VAL A 283 28.50 12.52 -21.12
CA VAL A 283 28.72 12.19 -19.70
C VAL A 283 30.03 11.44 -19.48
N ALA A 284 30.38 10.53 -20.39
CA ALA A 284 31.62 9.77 -20.37
C ALA A 284 32.86 10.58 -20.79
N GLY A 285 32.68 11.83 -21.28
CA GLY A 285 33.78 12.65 -21.80
C GLY A 285 34.40 12.10 -23.09
N ILE A 286 33.64 11.32 -23.88
CA ILE A 286 34.10 10.73 -25.13
C ILE A 286 33.79 11.70 -26.28
N PRO A 287 34.79 12.15 -27.05
CA PRO A 287 34.60 13.20 -28.05
C PRO A 287 33.76 12.74 -29.24
N GLU A 288 33.89 11.48 -29.65
CA GLU A 288 33.18 10.92 -30.80
C GLU A 288 33.02 9.40 -30.63
N LEU A 289 31.86 8.88 -31.03
CA LEU A 289 31.57 7.45 -31.09
C LEU A 289 31.28 7.06 -32.54
N GLU A 290 32.05 6.12 -33.08
CA GLU A 290 31.85 5.60 -34.44
C GLU A 290 30.83 4.46 -34.42
N VAL A 291 29.74 4.57 -35.19
CA VAL A 291 28.72 3.51 -35.28
C VAL A 291 29.19 2.40 -36.22
N LEU A 292 29.48 1.22 -35.67
CA LEU A 292 29.88 0.03 -36.44
C LEU A 292 28.68 -0.73 -37.02
N ALA A 293 27.58 -0.77 -36.27
CA ALA A 293 26.35 -1.47 -36.64
C ALA A 293 25.15 -0.90 -35.90
N GLU A 294 23.97 -1.06 -36.50
CA GLU A 294 22.66 -0.73 -35.91
C GLU A 294 21.78 -1.98 -35.95
N MET A 295 21.15 -2.31 -34.83
CA MET A 295 20.41 -3.55 -34.62
C MET A 295 19.20 -3.29 -33.73
N LYS A 296 18.14 -4.09 -33.91
CA LYS A 296 16.99 -4.06 -33.00
C LYS A 296 17.33 -4.72 -31.67
N GLY A 297 16.75 -4.24 -30.57
CA GLY A 297 16.95 -4.81 -29.23
C GLY A 297 16.64 -6.31 -29.17
N SER A 298 15.64 -6.77 -29.92
CA SER A 298 15.30 -8.19 -30.09
C SER A 298 16.45 -9.08 -30.55
N GLN A 299 17.47 -8.53 -31.19
CA GLN A 299 18.62 -9.31 -31.67
C GLN A 299 19.58 -9.71 -30.54
N PHE A 300 19.53 -9.00 -29.40
CA PHE A 300 20.38 -9.21 -28.22
C PHE A 300 19.76 -10.15 -27.18
N GLU A 301 18.52 -10.61 -27.36
CA GLU A 301 17.84 -11.51 -26.41
C GLU A 301 18.69 -12.76 -26.10
N LEU A 302 18.78 -13.12 -24.82
CA LEU A 302 19.52 -14.25 -24.26
C LEU A 302 21.06 -14.19 -24.41
N MET A 303 21.63 -13.07 -24.87
CA MET A 303 23.08 -12.85 -24.74
C MET A 303 23.49 -12.73 -23.28
N THR A 304 24.77 -12.95 -22.96
CA THR A 304 25.27 -12.83 -21.59
C THR A 304 26.40 -11.83 -21.47
N ALA A 305 26.45 -11.13 -20.34
CA ALA A 305 27.52 -10.21 -19.99
C ALA A 305 28.08 -10.54 -18.60
N ALA A 306 29.39 -10.48 -18.43
CA ALA A 306 30.05 -10.70 -17.15
C ALA A 306 29.81 -9.51 -16.21
N HIS A 307 29.37 -9.80 -14.99
CA HIS A 307 29.21 -8.80 -13.96
C HIS A 307 30.58 -8.21 -13.56
N PRO A 308 30.74 -6.88 -13.46
CA PRO A 308 32.05 -6.27 -13.25
C PRO A 308 32.69 -6.56 -11.88
N LEU A 309 31.87 -6.80 -10.86
CA LEU A 309 32.31 -6.98 -9.46
C LEU A 309 32.16 -8.39 -8.89
N TYR A 310 31.40 -9.27 -9.53
CA TYR A 310 31.08 -10.60 -9.01
C TYR A 310 31.32 -11.62 -10.13
N ASP A 311 31.75 -12.83 -9.77
CA ASP A 311 31.91 -13.93 -10.72
C ASP A 311 30.54 -14.53 -11.08
N ARG A 312 29.74 -13.75 -11.82
CA ARG A 312 28.38 -14.04 -12.23
C ARG A 312 28.10 -13.42 -13.59
N ASP A 313 27.22 -14.06 -14.35
CA ASP A 313 26.76 -13.55 -15.63
C ASP A 313 25.38 -12.90 -15.50
N SER A 314 25.16 -11.86 -16.30
CA SER A 314 23.91 -11.14 -16.46
C SER A 314 23.33 -11.48 -17.83
N ILE A 315 22.09 -11.97 -17.85
CA ILE A 315 21.42 -12.37 -19.10
C ILE A 315 20.67 -11.18 -19.68
N VAL A 316 20.69 -11.02 -21.00
CA VAL A 316 19.94 -9.98 -21.69
C VAL A 316 18.49 -10.40 -21.89
N LEU A 317 17.56 -9.59 -21.39
CA LEU A 317 16.11 -9.78 -21.49
C LEU A 317 15.46 -8.67 -22.32
N LEU A 318 14.25 -8.93 -22.81
CA LEU A 318 13.45 -7.93 -23.52
C LEU A 318 12.32 -7.43 -22.61
N GLY A 319 12.27 -6.13 -22.33
CA GLY A 319 11.26 -5.51 -21.47
C GLY A 319 10.74 -4.19 -22.04
N ASP A 320 9.43 -4.01 -22.01
CA ASP A 320 8.75 -2.82 -22.55
C ASP A 320 8.90 -1.58 -21.65
N HIS A 321 9.25 -1.77 -20.38
CA HIS A 321 9.53 -0.70 -19.42
C HIS A 321 10.80 0.12 -19.76
N VAL A 322 11.63 -0.38 -20.68
CA VAL A 322 12.84 0.32 -21.13
C VAL A 322 12.45 1.44 -22.10
N THR A 323 12.64 2.70 -21.68
CA THR A 323 12.34 3.89 -22.48
C THR A 323 13.60 4.61 -22.97
N LEU A 324 13.42 5.68 -23.76
CA LEU A 324 14.49 6.54 -24.28
C LEU A 324 14.60 7.88 -23.54
N ASP A 325 13.91 8.03 -22.40
CA ASP A 325 13.84 9.30 -21.68
C ASP A 325 15.12 9.60 -20.89
N ALA A 326 15.79 8.55 -20.38
CA ALA A 326 17.02 8.66 -19.60
C ALA A 326 17.89 7.40 -19.70
N GLY A 327 19.17 7.55 -19.33
CA GLY A 327 20.14 6.45 -19.25
C GLY A 327 20.75 6.05 -20.59
N THR A 328 20.84 4.75 -20.85
CA THR A 328 21.54 4.19 -22.02
C THR A 328 20.64 3.35 -22.93
N GLY A 329 19.40 3.09 -22.51
CA GLY A 329 18.52 2.08 -23.12
C GLY A 329 18.90 0.64 -22.76
N CYS A 330 19.92 0.42 -21.92
CA CYS A 330 20.21 -0.87 -21.29
C CYS A 330 19.99 -0.71 -19.78
N VAL A 331 18.91 -1.31 -19.28
CA VAL A 331 18.52 -1.17 -17.87
C VAL A 331 19.14 -2.30 -17.06
N HIS A 332 19.82 -1.96 -15.98
CA HIS A 332 20.27 -2.95 -14.99
C HIS A 332 19.06 -3.57 -14.30
N THR A 333 19.00 -4.90 -14.26
CA THR A 333 17.86 -5.64 -13.70
C THR A 333 18.30 -6.42 -12.48
N ALA A 334 17.78 -6.01 -11.32
CA ALA A 334 17.97 -6.66 -10.03
C ALA A 334 16.60 -7.08 -9.47
N PRO A 335 16.14 -8.32 -9.69
CA PRO A 335 14.77 -8.75 -9.34
C PRO A 335 14.47 -8.69 -7.84
N GLY A 336 15.49 -8.55 -6.97
CA GLY A 336 15.31 -8.31 -5.54
C GLY A 336 14.90 -6.88 -5.17
N HIS A 337 15.02 -5.93 -6.10
CA HIS A 337 14.98 -4.49 -5.85
C HIS A 337 14.15 -3.69 -6.86
N GLY A 338 13.42 -4.35 -7.76
CA GLY A 338 12.53 -3.69 -8.72
C GLY A 338 11.32 -4.57 -9.03
N HIS A 339 10.13 -3.98 -9.09
CA HIS A 339 8.91 -4.74 -9.41
C HIS A 339 8.94 -5.23 -10.87
N GLU A 340 9.18 -4.33 -11.81
CA GLU A 340 9.33 -4.65 -13.24
C GLU A 340 10.46 -5.67 -13.46
N ASP A 341 11.60 -5.50 -12.75
CA ASP A 341 12.73 -6.43 -12.76
C ASP A 341 12.34 -7.84 -12.33
N TYR A 342 11.55 -7.94 -11.25
CA TYR A 342 11.07 -9.22 -10.74
C TYR A 342 10.10 -9.88 -11.73
N GLU A 343 9.16 -9.11 -12.27
CA GLU A 343 8.15 -9.64 -13.18
C GLU A 343 8.77 -10.17 -14.47
N ILE A 344 9.69 -9.42 -15.08
CA ILE A 344 10.33 -9.86 -16.32
C ILE A 344 11.20 -11.10 -16.12
N CYS A 345 11.97 -11.15 -15.03
CA CYS A 345 12.78 -12.32 -14.70
C CYS A 345 11.89 -13.54 -14.43
N ARG A 346 10.80 -13.36 -13.69
CA ARG A 346 9.80 -14.41 -13.42
C ARG A 346 9.15 -14.92 -14.70
N GLN A 347 8.79 -14.03 -15.64
CA GLN A 347 8.17 -14.43 -16.92
C GLN A 347 9.12 -15.31 -17.75
N TYR A 348 10.39 -14.93 -17.84
CA TYR A 348 11.40 -15.70 -18.57
C TYR A 348 11.70 -17.04 -17.90
N ASP A 349 11.81 -17.07 -16.57
CA ASP A 349 12.01 -18.30 -15.79
C ASP A 349 10.79 -19.24 -15.92
N ALA A 350 9.55 -18.70 -15.85
CA ALA A 350 8.32 -19.47 -16.01
C ALA A 350 8.14 -20.03 -17.44
N ALA A 351 8.63 -19.31 -18.45
CA ALA A 351 8.68 -19.79 -19.84
C ALA A 351 9.77 -20.85 -20.08
N GLY A 352 10.59 -21.18 -19.07
CA GLY A 352 11.71 -22.11 -19.19
C GLY A 352 12.84 -21.60 -20.07
N LYS A 353 12.90 -20.29 -20.34
CA LYS A 353 13.96 -19.66 -21.14
C LYS A 353 15.23 -19.43 -20.31
N THR A 354 15.09 -19.19 -19.01
CA THR A 354 16.18 -18.86 -18.09
C THR A 354 16.00 -19.52 -16.72
N ASN A 355 16.97 -19.32 -15.82
CA ASN A 355 16.88 -19.64 -14.40
C ASN A 355 17.63 -18.56 -13.59
N ILE A 356 17.08 -17.36 -13.58
CA ILE A 356 17.68 -16.15 -13.01
C ILE A 356 17.60 -16.19 -11.49
N GLY A 357 16.43 -16.54 -10.96
CA GLY A 357 16.19 -16.54 -9.53
C GLY A 357 16.14 -15.14 -8.91
N LEU A 358 16.43 -15.05 -7.60
CA LEU A 358 16.21 -13.84 -6.81
C LEU A 358 17.35 -13.64 -5.79
N ILE A 359 18.02 -12.48 -5.86
CA ILE A 359 19.08 -12.10 -4.91
C ILE A 359 18.74 -10.77 -4.26
N VAL A 360 18.81 -10.75 -2.92
CA VAL A 360 18.47 -9.59 -2.09
C VAL A 360 19.68 -9.28 -1.19
N PRO A 361 20.65 -8.47 -1.63
CA PRO A 361 21.88 -8.14 -0.90
C PRO A 361 21.70 -7.24 0.33
N VAL A 362 20.47 -6.96 0.77
CA VAL A 362 20.18 -6.03 1.87
C VAL A 362 19.25 -6.67 2.92
N ASP A 363 19.53 -6.42 4.20
CA ASP A 363 18.74 -6.87 5.34
C ASP A 363 17.54 -5.94 5.65
N ASP A 364 16.81 -6.26 6.72
CA ASP A 364 15.61 -5.51 7.13
C ASP A 364 15.90 -4.06 7.56
N ARG A 365 17.16 -3.74 7.89
CA ARG A 365 17.61 -2.41 8.35
C ARG A 365 18.27 -1.58 7.26
N GLY A 366 18.21 -2.02 6.01
CA GLY A 366 18.87 -1.33 4.91
C GLY A 366 20.39 -1.47 4.96
N ARG A 367 20.92 -2.54 5.59
CA ARG A 367 22.35 -2.85 5.58
C ARG A 367 22.66 -3.99 4.62
N MET A 368 23.80 -3.90 3.96
CA MET A 368 24.26 -4.93 3.04
C MET A 368 24.53 -6.24 3.80
N ASN A 369 23.98 -7.37 3.33
CA ASN A 369 24.10 -8.68 3.97
C ASN A 369 25.21 -9.56 3.33
N ASP A 370 25.29 -10.83 3.70
CA ASP A 370 26.33 -11.75 3.19
C ASP A 370 26.34 -11.90 1.66
N LEU A 371 25.19 -11.73 0.99
CA LEU A 371 25.10 -11.82 -0.47
C LEU A 371 25.77 -10.65 -1.19
N SER A 372 26.05 -9.56 -0.47
CA SER A 372 26.82 -8.41 -0.99
C SER A 372 28.34 -8.64 -0.96
N GLY A 373 28.82 -9.73 -0.36
CA GLY A 373 30.26 -10.01 -0.27
C GLY A 373 30.99 -8.98 0.58
N LYS A 374 31.96 -8.26 -0.02
CA LYS A 374 32.84 -7.32 0.70
C LYS A 374 32.12 -6.07 1.24
N TYR A 375 30.91 -5.78 0.79
CA TYR A 375 30.12 -4.62 1.26
C TYR A 375 29.32 -4.91 2.52
N ARG A 376 29.38 -6.15 3.05
CA ARG A 376 28.61 -6.58 4.22
C ARG A 376 28.74 -5.59 5.38
N GLY A 377 27.59 -5.22 5.94
CA GLY A 377 27.47 -4.37 7.13
C GLY A 377 27.36 -2.88 6.84
N LEU A 378 27.72 -2.44 5.63
CA LEU A 378 27.56 -1.05 5.17
C LEU A 378 26.08 -0.69 5.03
N THR A 379 25.74 0.57 5.24
CA THR A 379 24.43 1.12 4.83
C THR A 379 24.34 1.22 3.30
N THR A 380 23.15 1.42 2.74
CA THR A 380 22.99 1.64 1.29
C THR A 380 23.79 2.83 0.78
N ASP A 381 23.91 3.91 1.55
CA ASP A 381 24.67 5.10 1.15
C ASP A 381 26.18 4.86 1.21
N GLU A 382 26.66 4.18 2.26
CA GLU A 382 28.05 3.76 2.35
C GLU A 382 28.42 2.78 1.23
N ALA A 383 27.50 1.87 0.90
CA ALA A 383 27.65 0.92 -0.20
C ALA A 383 27.67 1.63 -1.57
N ASN A 384 26.87 2.68 -1.78
CA ASN A 384 26.92 3.48 -3.00
C ASN A 384 28.33 4.03 -3.26
N ALA A 385 28.97 4.58 -2.23
CA ALA A 385 30.33 5.11 -2.34
C ALA A 385 31.37 4.00 -2.55
N ALA A 386 31.30 2.91 -1.77
CA ALA A 386 32.26 1.81 -1.86
C ALA A 386 32.21 1.09 -3.22
N ILE A 387 31.00 0.82 -3.73
CA ILE A 387 30.80 0.19 -5.04
C ILE A 387 31.29 1.12 -6.15
N TYR A 388 31.05 2.43 -6.05
CA TYR A 388 31.55 3.41 -7.01
C TYR A 388 33.08 3.37 -7.12
N GLU A 389 33.79 3.38 -5.99
CA GLU A 389 35.25 3.31 -5.96
C GLU A 389 35.78 2.01 -6.60
N ASP A 390 35.12 0.89 -6.34
CA ASP A 390 35.49 -0.39 -6.93
C ASP A 390 35.26 -0.45 -8.44
N LEU A 391 34.17 0.14 -8.93
CA LEU A 391 33.89 0.25 -10.37
C LEU A 391 34.92 1.11 -11.10
N VAL A 392 35.43 2.17 -10.45
CA VAL A 392 36.55 2.97 -10.94
C VAL A 392 37.82 2.12 -10.96
N ALA A 393 38.12 1.42 -9.86
CA ALA A 393 39.34 0.62 -9.73
C ALA A 393 39.42 -0.53 -10.74
N CYS A 394 38.29 -1.16 -11.07
CA CYS A 394 38.23 -2.22 -12.08
C CYS A 394 38.02 -1.71 -13.52
N GLY A 395 37.95 -0.39 -13.72
CA GLY A 395 37.78 0.22 -15.04
C GLY A 395 36.41 -0.03 -15.69
N ALA A 396 35.41 -0.46 -14.91
CA ALA A 396 34.06 -0.72 -15.40
C ALA A 396 33.20 0.55 -15.42
N LEU A 397 33.52 1.58 -14.64
CA LEU A 397 32.80 2.86 -14.69
C LEU A 397 33.12 3.60 -15.99
N LEU A 398 32.09 3.88 -16.80
CA LEU A 398 32.21 4.66 -18.03
C LEU A 398 32.08 6.17 -17.77
N GLY A 399 31.18 6.56 -16.87
CA GLY A 399 30.89 7.95 -16.55
C GLY A 399 29.96 8.05 -15.35
N ALA A 400 29.89 9.25 -14.77
CA ALA A 400 29.01 9.55 -13.66
C ALA A 400 28.61 11.03 -13.68
N GLU A 401 27.40 11.31 -13.21
CA GLU A 401 26.86 12.67 -13.09
C GLU A 401 26.01 12.78 -11.83
N ASP A 402 25.96 13.98 -11.25
CA ASP A 402 25.10 14.26 -10.11
C ASP A 402 23.76 14.79 -10.62
N ILE A 403 22.67 14.16 -10.18
CA ILE A 403 21.30 14.53 -10.56
C ILE A 403 20.45 14.73 -9.31
N ILE A 404 19.34 15.44 -9.49
CA ILE A 404 18.27 15.54 -8.49
C ILE A 404 17.02 14.99 -9.15
N HIS A 405 16.39 14.01 -8.51
CA HIS A 405 15.13 13.46 -8.98
C HIS A 405 14.18 13.16 -7.82
N GLN A 406 12.91 12.98 -8.16
CA GLN A 406 11.90 12.58 -7.18
C GLN A 406 12.15 11.13 -6.77
N TYR A 407 12.48 10.91 -5.49
CA TYR A 407 12.68 9.59 -4.91
C TYR A 407 11.61 9.30 -3.86
N ALA A 408 11.26 8.02 -3.75
CA ALA A 408 10.22 7.57 -2.84
C ALA A 408 10.69 7.61 -1.38
N HIS A 409 9.88 8.20 -0.53
CA HIS A 409 10.10 8.36 0.90
C HIS A 409 8.91 7.81 1.67
N CYS A 410 9.18 7.33 2.88
CA CYS A 410 8.11 6.94 3.78
C CYS A 410 7.33 8.20 4.16
N TRP A 411 6.02 8.20 3.92
CA TRP A 411 5.15 9.33 4.21
C TRP A 411 5.22 9.80 5.67
N ARG A 412 5.70 8.94 6.58
CA ARG A 412 5.76 9.24 8.00
C ARG A 412 7.13 9.64 8.50
N CYS A 413 8.12 8.75 8.41
CA CYS A 413 9.47 9.05 8.92
C CYS A 413 10.25 9.96 7.96
N LYS A 414 9.71 10.23 6.77
CA LYS A 414 10.32 11.07 5.72
C LYS A 414 11.72 10.60 5.33
N SER A 415 12.05 9.33 5.58
CA SER A 415 13.30 8.70 5.18
C SER A 415 13.13 8.00 3.84
N PRO A 416 14.19 7.89 3.01
CA PRO A 416 14.14 7.16 1.75
C PRO A 416 13.73 5.70 1.96
N ILE A 417 12.91 5.18 1.03
CA ILE A 417 12.51 3.76 1.05
C ILE A 417 13.33 2.96 0.05
N LEU A 418 13.36 1.66 0.27
CA LEU A 418 14.02 0.70 -0.61
C LEU A 418 12.95 -0.18 -1.24
N TYR A 419 13.12 -0.57 -2.49
CA TYR A 419 12.44 -1.76 -2.98
C TYR A 419 13.22 -2.98 -2.53
N ARG A 420 12.56 -3.92 -1.85
CA ARG A 420 13.22 -5.11 -1.33
C ARG A 420 12.29 -6.30 -1.38
N ALA A 421 12.78 -7.42 -1.91
CA ALA A 421 12.00 -8.64 -1.93
C ALA A 421 11.96 -9.30 -0.55
N THR A 422 10.77 -9.42 0.01
CA THR A 422 10.51 -10.00 1.32
C THR A 422 9.43 -11.07 1.24
N ASP A 423 9.48 -12.05 2.14
CA ASP A 423 8.41 -13.05 2.27
C ASP A 423 7.20 -12.37 2.93
N GLN A 424 6.13 -12.16 2.15
CA GLN A 424 4.93 -11.45 2.57
C GLN A 424 3.68 -12.21 2.13
N TRP A 425 2.56 -11.84 2.73
CA TRP A 425 1.23 -12.25 2.32
C TRP A 425 0.66 -11.24 1.33
N PHE A 426 0.13 -11.78 0.23
CA PHE A 426 -0.45 -11.00 -0.85
C PHE A 426 -1.88 -11.45 -1.10
N CYS A 427 -2.73 -10.49 -1.46
CA CYS A 427 -4.00 -10.73 -2.12
C CYS A 427 -3.80 -10.57 -3.63
N SER A 428 -4.08 -11.63 -4.41
CA SER A 428 -3.94 -11.64 -5.86
C SER A 428 -5.06 -10.86 -6.53
N VAL A 429 -4.85 -9.55 -6.69
CA VAL A 429 -5.81 -8.67 -7.38
C VAL A 429 -5.96 -9.10 -8.83
N ASP A 430 -4.88 -9.58 -9.46
CA ASP A 430 -4.90 -10.03 -10.85
C ASP A 430 -5.90 -11.17 -11.10
N ALA A 431 -6.08 -12.08 -10.13
CA ALA A 431 -6.98 -13.22 -10.23
C ALA A 431 -8.47 -12.87 -10.28
N PHE A 432 -8.86 -11.65 -9.88
CA PHE A 432 -10.26 -11.18 -9.89
C PHE A 432 -10.41 -9.74 -10.39
N LYS A 433 -9.41 -9.26 -11.16
CA LYS A 433 -9.32 -7.89 -11.64
C LYS A 433 -10.50 -7.52 -12.55
N ASP A 434 -10.89 -8.44 -13.44
CA ASP A 434 -12.00 -8.24 -14.36
C ASP A 434 -13.35 -8.23 -13.65
N GLU A 435 -13.54 -9.04 -12.61
CA GLU A 435 -14.69 -9.00 -11.72
C GLU A 435 -14.75 -7.66 -10.98
N ALA A 436 -13.62 -7.16 -10.47
CA ALA A 436 -13.55 -5.89 -9.75
C ALA A 436 -13.86 -4.69 -10.66
N CYS A 437 -13.38 -4.70 -11.90
CA CYS A 437 -13.76 -3.69 -12.90
C CYS A 437 -15.25 -3.77 -13.24
N ARG A 438 -15.80 -4.97 -13.49
CA ARG A 438 -17.24 -5.12 -13.77
C ARG A 438 -18.13 -4.67 -12.61
N ALA A 439 -17.71 -4.92 -11.37
CA ALA A 439 -18.44 -4.46 -10.20
C ALA A 439 -18.51 -2.93 -10.10
N CYS A 440 -17.61 -2.19 -10.77
CA CYS A 440 -17.65 -0.73 -10.83
C CYS A 440 -18.70 -0.20 -11.82
N ASP A 441 -19.07 -0.99 -12.84
CA ASP A 441 -20.08 -0.62 -13.84
C ASP A 441 -21.48 -0.47 -13.21
N ASP A 442 -21.75 -1.23 -12.14
CA ASP A 442 -23.02 -1.22 -11.40
C ASP A 442 -23.11 -0.11 -10.33
N VAL A 443 -22.08 0.74 -10.21
CA VAL A 443 -21.99 1.80 -9.19
C VAL A 443 -22.28 3.16 -9.80
N GLU A 444 -23.08 3.98 -9.11
CA GLU A 444 -23.26 5.38 -9.46
C GLU A 444 -22.09 6.24 -8.94
N TRP A 445 -21.36 6.91 -9.84
CA TRP A 445 -20.18 7.71 -9.48
C TRP A 445 -20.46 9.21 -9.51
N PHE A 446 -20.14 9.90 -8.42
CA PHE A 446 -20.27 11.34 -8.28
C PHE A 446 -18.92 11.97 -7.93
N PRO A 447 -18.26 12.65 -8.88
CA PRO A 447 -18.63 12.84 -10.29
C PRO A 447 -18.38 11.58 -11.16
N GLU A 448 -18.94 11.58 -12.38
CA GLU A 448 -18.92 10.42 -13.30
C GLU A 448 -17.51 9.90 -13.61
N TRP A 449 -16.51 10.78 -13.67
CA TRP A 449 -15.11 10.37 -13.92
C TRP A 449 -14.54 9.47 -12.83
N GLY A 450 -15.19 9.38 -11.65
CA GLY A 450 -14.80 8.46 -10.58
C GLY A 450 -14.77 7.00 -11.04
N HIS A 451 -15.65 6.64 -11.97
CA HIS A 451 -15.68 5.32 -12.61
C HIS A 451 -14.34 4.97 -13.25
N ASP A 452 -13.90 5.78 -14.22
CA ASP A 452 -12.67 5.55 -14.98
C ASP A 452 -11.44 5.62 -14.08
N ARG A 453 -11.48 6.49 -13.06
CA ARG A 453 -10.43 6.56 -12.05
C ARG A 453 -10.31 5.25 -11.28
N MET A 454 -11.41 4.70 -10.76
CA MET A 454 -11.38 3.43 -10.04
C MET A 454 -10.90 2.28 -10.94
N ILE A 455 -11.38 2.21 -12.18
CA ILE A 455 -10.95 1.20 -13.15
C ILE A 455 -9.45 1.29 -13.43
N SER A 456 -8.91 2.48 -13.69
CA SER A 456 -7.47 2.69 -13.88
C SER A 456 -6.68 2.21 -12.66
N MET A 457 -7.10 2.60 -11.44
CA MET A 457 -6.44 2.16 -10.21
C MET A 457 -6.50 0.64 -10.01
N VAL A 458 -7.59 -0.05 -10.39
CA VAL A 458 -7.70 -1.52 -10.28
C VAL A 458 -6.85 -2.22 -11.34
N LYS A 459 -6.80 -1.69 -12.57
CA LYS A 459 -6.03 -2.28 -13.68
C LYS A 459 -4.53 -2.18 -13.49
N GLU A 460 -4.06 -1.02 -13.04
CA GLU A 460 -2.64 -0.72 -12.81
C GLU A 460 -2.11 -1.38 -11.53
N ARG A 461 -3.00 -1.80 -10.62
CA ARG A 461 -2.62 -2.39 -9.34
C ARG A 461 -2.05 -3.80 -9.53
N SER A 462 -0.86 -3.99 -8.98
CA SER A 462 -0.25 -5.30 -8.75
C SER A 462 -0.87 -5.97 -7.52
N ASP A 463 -0.38 -7.16 -7.16
CA ASP A 463 -0.91 -7.88 -6.00
C ASP A 463 -0.78 -7.05 -4.71
N TRP A 464 -1.87 -7.00 -3.93
CA TRP A 464 -1.93 -6.21 -2.72
C TRP A 464 -1.17 -6.90 -1.59
N CYS A 465 -0.05 -6.31 -1.15
CA CYS A 465 0.67 -6.75 0.05
C CYS A 465 -0.15 -6.46 1.31
N ILE A 466 -0.70 -7.50 1.94
CA ILE A 466 -1.60 -7.41 3.09
C ILE A 466 -0.93 -7.65 4.43
N SER A 467 0.34 -8.10 4.46
CA SER A 467 1.08 -8.28 5.70
C SER A 467 1.92 -7.06 6.09
N ARG A 468 2.11 -6.89 7.39
CA ARG A 468 2.97 -5.87 8.01
C ARG A 468 3.72 -6.49 9.19
N GLN A 469 5.00 -6.14 9.34
CA GLN A 469 5.87 -6.60 10.42
C GLN A 469 5.68 -5.69 11.66
N ARG A 470 4.45 -5.66 12.18
CA ARG A 470 4.02 -4.70 13.20
C ARG A 470 3.47 -5.39 14.44
N ARG A 471 3.35 -4.62 15.52
CA ARG A 471 2.85 -5.12 16.81
C ARG A 471 1.39 -4.75 17.04
N TRP A 472 0.91 -3.66 16.45
CA TRP A 472 -0.44 -3.13 16.58
C TRP A 472 -1.21 -3.22 15.25
N GLY A 473 -2.19 -4.12 15.22
CA GLY A 473 -2.96 -4.52 14.06
C GLY A 473 -3.55 -5.91 14.27
N LEU A 474 -4.47 -6.32 13.40
CA LEU A 474 -5.06 -7.65 13.47
C LEU A 474 -4.02 -8.70 13.02
N PRO A 475 -3.64 -9.70 13.83
CA PRO A 475 -2.71 -10.74 13.41
C PRO A 475 -3.26 -11.58 12.25
N ILE A 476 -2.38 -11.99 11.34
CA ILE A 476 -2.74 -12.90 10.24
C ILE A 476 -3.04 -14.29 10.81
N PRO A 477 -4.26 -14.85 10.64
CA PRO A 477 -4.70 -16.07 11.32
C PRO A 477 -4.18 -17.36 10.64
N VAL A 478 -2.88 -17.42 10.34
CA VAL A 478 -2.22 -18.56 9.69
C VAL A 478 -1.29 -19.27 10.66
N PHE A 479 -1.35 -20.59 10.65
CA PHE A 479 -0.44 -21.46 11.39
C PHE A 479 0.60 -22.08 10.46
N TYR A 480 1.72 -22.54 11.01
CA TYR A 480 2.72 -23.30 10.28
C TYR A 480 2.90 -24.65 10.95
N CYS A 481 2.81 -25.74 10.19
CA CYS A 481 3.14 -27.05 10.73
C CYS A 481 4.65 -27.13 11.00
N ALA A 482 5.05 -27.47 12.23
CA ALA A 482 6.46 -27.55 12.58
C ALA A 482 7.19 -28.69 11.84
N ASP A 483 6.46 -29.74 11.44
CA ASP A 483 7.00 -30.94 10.79
C ASP A 483 7.19 -30.73 9.28
N CYS A 484 6.15 -30.27 8.56
CA CYS A 484 6.22 -30.10 7.10
C CYS A 484 6.42 -28.65 6.63
N LYS A 485 6.47 -27.68 7.54
CA LYS A 485 6.65 -26.24 7.30
C LYS A 485 5.57 -25.57 6.42
N LYS A 486 4.53 -26.30 6.01
CA LYS A 486 3.44 -25.74 5.20
C LYS A 486 2.58 -24.77 6.03
N PRO A 487 2.13 -23.66 5.43
CA PRO A 487 1.10 -22.81 6.03
C PRO A 487 -0.22 -23.58 6.12
N VAL A 488 -0.94 -23.40 7.22
CA VAL A 488 -2.21 -24.05 7.53
C VAL A 488 -3.22 -22.95 7.88
N CYS A 489 -4.19 -22.80 7.00
CA CYS A 489 -5.35 -21.92 7.14
C CYS A 489 -6.54 -22.66 6.54
N THR A 490 -7.50 -23.00 7.38
CA THR A 490 -8.68 -23.81 7.04
C THR A 490 -9.93 -23.15 7.66
N PRO A 491 -11.13 -23.44 7.16
CA PRO A 491 -12.37 -22.96 7.77
C PRO A 491 -12.44 -23.25 9.28
N GLU A 492 -11.99 -24.43 9.72
CA GLU A 492 -11.99 -24.84 11.13
C GLU A 492 -11.03 -24.02 11.98
N THR A 493 -9.82 -23.73 11.46
CA THR A 493 -8.85 -22.89 12.18
C THR A 493 -9.31 -21.44 12.25
N ILE A 494 -9.89 -20.90 11.17
CA ILE A 494 -10.42 -19.54 11.15
C ILE A 494 -11.58 -19.39 12.13
N GLU A 495 -12.52 -20.34 12.15
CA GLU A 495 -13.65 -20.31 13.08
C GLU A 495 -13.18 -20.42 14.56
N SER A 496 -12.14 -21.22 14.82
CA SER A 496 -11.55 -21.30 16.16
C SER A 496 -10.97 -19.96 16.61
N VAL A 497 -10.16 -19.33 15.77
CA VAL A 497 -9.53 -18.03 16.06
C VAL A 497 -10.60 -16.94 16.18
N SER A 498 -11.65 -16.96 15.35
CA SER A 498 -12.74 -15.97 15.36
C SER A 498 -13.49 -15.99 16.68
N ARG A 499 -13.81 -17.19 17.16
CA ARG A 499 -14.46 -17.39 18.46
C ARG A 499 -13.60 -16.86 19.62
N ILE A 500 -12.30 -17.09 19.56
CA ILE A 500 -11.36 -16.61 20.58
C ILE A 500 -11.25 -15.09 20.53
N PHE A 501 -11.08 -14.49 19.34
CA PHE A 501 -10.99 -13.03 19.20
C PHE A 501 -12.26 -12.35 19.67
N LYS A 502 -13.44 -12.90 19.35
CA LYS A 502 -14.73 -12.35 19.81
C LYS A 502 -14.83 -12.27 21.33
N LYS A 503 -14.24 -13.25 22.03
CA LYS A 503 -14.32 -13.39 23.49
C LYS A 503 -13.19 -12.64 24.21
N ASP A 504 -11.96 -12.85 23.77
CA ASP A 504 -10.74 -12.47 24.48
C ASP A 504 -9.94 -11.35 23.75
N GLY A 505 -10.37 -10.95 22.55
CA GLY A 505 -9.71 -9.96 21.68
C GLY A 505 -8.51 -10.50 20.92
N SER A 506 -7.99 -9.73 19.95
CA SER A 506 -6.82 -10.11 19.15
C SER A 506 -5.51 -10.26 19.95
N ASN A 507 -5.42 -9.68 21.16
CA ASN A 507 -4.29 -9.90 22.07
C ASN A 507 -4.10 -11.39 22.40
N ALA A 508 -5.18 -12.18 22.40
CA ALA A 508 -5.12 -13.63 22.59
C ALA A 508 -4.18 -14.33 21.60
N TRP A 509 -4.01 -13.80 20.38
CA TRP A 509 -3.05 -14.35 19.42
C TRP A 509 -1.62 -14.25 19.92
N PHE A 510 -1.27 -13.21 20.66
CA PHE A 510 0.09 -12.98 21.16
C PHE A 510 0.31 -13.64 22.53
N ASP A 511 -0.72 -13.67 23.37
CA ASP A 511 -0.69 -14.26 24.72
C ASP A 511 -0.73 -15.79 24.72
N LEU A 512 -1.45 -16.40 23.77
CA LEU A 512 -1.68 -17.84 23.74
C LEU A 512 -0.70 -18.58 22.81
N GLU A 513 -0.36 -19.80 23.20
CA GLU A 513 0.37 -20.73 22.34
C GLU A 513 -0.49 -21.19 21.15
N ALA A 514 0.16 -21.54 20.02
CA ALA A 514 -0.54 -21.95 18.80
C ALA A 514 -1.56 -23.08 19.05
N LYS A 515 -1.23 -24.04 19.92
CA LYS A 515 -2.12 -25.16 20.29
C LYS A 515 -3.42 -24.70 20.96
N ALA A 516 -3.42 -23.61 21.71
CA ALA A 516 -4.60 -23.09 22.40
C ALA A 516 -5.54 -22.32 21.46
N LEU A 517 -5.03 -21.86 20.32
CA LEU A 517 -5.79 -21.16 19.27
C LEU A 517 -6.46 -22.14 18.28
N LEU A 518 -5.90 -23.33 18.16
CA LEU A 518 -6.38 -24.39 17.27
C LEU A 518 -7.53 -25.20 17.91
N PRO A 519 -8.39 -25.84 17.10
CA PRO A 519 -9.37 -26.80 17.59
C PRO A 519 -8.73 -27.93 18.42
N GLU A 520 -9.49 -28.49 19.36
CA GLU A 520 -9.00 -29.61 20.16
C GLU A 520 -8.67 -30.82 19.29
N GLY A 521 -7.47 -31.39 19.47
CA GLY A 521 -7.00 -32.53 18.69
C GLY A 521 -6.66 -32.21 17.22
N TYR A 522 -6.54 -30.94 16.85
CA TYR A 522 -6.22 -30.54 15.47
C TYR A 522 -4.89 -31.13 14.99
N VAL A 523 -4.89 -31.70 13.79
CA VAL A 523 -3.72 -32.29 13.12
C VAL A 523 -3.50 -31.64 11.76
N CYS A 524 -2.25 -31.59 11.32
CA CYS A 524 -1.90 -30.93 10.08
C CYS A 524 -2.55 -31.66 8.89
N PRO A 525 -3.32 -30.97 8.03
CA PRO A 525 -4.00 -31.60 6.89
C PRO A 525 -3.04 -32.15 5.84
N PHE A 526 -1.76 -31.73 5.86
CA PHE A 526 -0.76 -32.13 4.87
C PHE A 526 0.12 -33.32 5.28
N CYS A 527 0.38 -33.50 6.58
CA CYS A 527 1.28 -34.55 7.06
C CYS A 527 0.83 -35.27 8.34
N GLY A 528 -0.29 -34.88 8.94
CA GLY A 528 -0.80 -35.46 10.19
C GLY A 528 -0.04 -35.05 11.46
N GLY A 529 0.95 -34.15 11.37
CA GLY A 529 1.69 -33.62 12.51
C GLY A 529 0.84 -32.80 13.48
N SER A 530 1.21 -32.77 14.76
CA SER A 530 0.46 -32.09 15.84
C SER A 530 1.15 -30.85 16.40
N HIS A 531 2.31 -30.47 15.86
CA HIS A 531 3.09 -29.33 16.31
C HIS A 531 2.92 -28.16 15.35
N PHE A 532 2.59 -26.99 15.88
CA PHE A 532 2.31 -25.79 15.11
C PHE A 532 3.02 -24.57 15.70
N THR A 533 3.45 -23.68 14.82
CA THR A 533 3.79 -22.30 15.14
C THR A 533 2.77 -21.36 14.51
N LYS A 534 2.77 -20.09 14.87
CA LYS A 534 1.81 -19.07 14.39
C LYS A 534 2.53 -17.99 13.59
N GLU A 535 1.81 -17.37 12.66
CA GLU A 535 2.28 -16.18 11.96
C GLU A 535 2.52 -15.02 12.95
N GLY A 536 3.59 -14.25 12.68
CA GLY A 536 3.98 -13.09 13.48
C GLY A 536 3.55 -11.75 12.87
N ASP A 537 3.25 -11.74 11.58
CA ASP A 537 2.77 -10.56 10.86
C ASP A 537 1.32 -10.19 11.21
N THR A 538 1.02 -8.90 11.11
CA THR A 538 -0.34 -8.36 11.17
C THR A 538 -0.84 -7.99 9.78
N LEU A 539 -2.16 -7.84 9.66
CA LEU A 539 -2.80 -7.30 8.49
C LEU A 539 -2.51 -5.79 8.34
N ASP A 540 -2.57 -5.36 7.10
CA ASP A 540 -2.62 -3.97 6.65
C ASP A 540 -3.90 -3.29 7.15
N GLY A 541 -3.81 -2.06 7.69
CA GLY A 541 -5.00 -1.29 8.11
C GLY A 541 -5.98 -0.96 6.96
N TRP A 542 -5.55 -1.01 5.70
CA TRP A 542 -6.47 -0.97 4.55
C TRP A 542 -7.33 -2.22 4.44
N PHE A 543 -6.90 -3.36 5.00
CA PHE A 543 -7.71 -4.57 5.11
C PHE A 543 -8.76 -4.40 6.21
N ASP A 544 -8.36 -3.87 7.37
CA ASP A 544 -9.28 -3.50 8.47
C ASP A 544 -10.39 -2.59 7.96
N SER A 545 -10.04 -1.41 7.44
CA SER A 545 -11.00 -0.45 6.91
C SER A 545 -11.78 -1.01 5.69
N GLY A 546 -11.11 -1.78 4.82
CA GLY A 546 -11.72 -2.45 3.68
C GLY A 546 -12.72 -3.55 4.06
N SER A 547 -12.68 -4.06 5.28
CA SER A 547 -13.60 -5.10 5.77
C SER A 547 -14.82 -4.53 6.50
N THR A 548 -14.89 -3.22 6.73
CA THR A 548 -15.95 -2.56 7.53
C THR A 548 -17.38 -2.85 7.06
N HIS A 549 -17.61 -3.03 5.74
CA HIS A 549 -18.94 -3.39 5.25
C HIS A 549 -19.42 -4.77 5.72
N PHE A 550 -18.50 -5.68 6.03
CA PHE A 550 -18.77 -6.96 6.69
C PHE A 550 -18.75 -6.83 8.22
N ALA A 551 -17.62 -6.32 8.74
CA ALA A 551 -17.26 -6.38 10.15
C ALA A 551 -17.93 -5.31 11.02
N SER A 552 -18.66 -4.37 10.41
CA SER A 552 -19.57 -3.47 11.13
C SER A 552 -20.97 -3.43 10.52
N MET A 553 -21.13 -2.88 9.30
CA MET A 553 -22.46 -2.61 8.74
C MET A 553 -23.34 -3.86 8.64
N GLU A 554 -22.86 -4.94 8.02
CA GLU A 554 -23.63 -6.17 7.87
C GLU A 554 -23.73 -6.97 9.17
N LEU A 555 -22.71 -6.92 10.03
CA LEU A 555 -22.73 -7.55 11.35
C LEU A 555 -23.82 -6.97 12.24
N ASP A 556 -23.91 -5.64 12.31
CA ASP A 556 -24.87 -4.93 13.16
C ASP A 556 -26.24 -4.83 12.51
N SER A 557 -26.33 -4.95 11.18
CA SER A 557 -27.58 -4.90 10.44
C SER A 557 -27.61 -5.92 9.29
N PRO A 558 -27.89 -7.20 9.59
CA PRO A 558 -27.95 -8.26 8.58
C PRO A 558 -28.93 -7.92 7.46
N GLY A 559 -28.45 -7.97 6.21
CA GLY A 559 -29.23 -7.62 5.01
C GLY A 559 -29.10 -6.16 4.55
N ALA A 560 -28.36 -5.31 5.27
CA ALA A 560 -28.07 -3.93 4.88
C ALA A 560 -27.18 -3.79 3.63
N TRP A 561 -26.46 -4.85 3.27
CA TRP A 561 -25.50 -4.84 2.17
C TRP A 561 -26.18 -4.91 0.79
N PRO A 562 -25.75 -4.13 -0.22
CA PRO A 562 -24.68 -3.13 -0.18
C PRO A 562 -25.17 -1.76 0.34
N ALA A 563 -24.24 -0.96 0.85
CA ALA A 563 -24.51 0.40 1.33
C ALA A 563 -25.12 1.25 0.21
N SER A 564 -25.99 2.19 0.56
CA SER A 564 -26.57 3.10 -0.43
C SER A 564 -25.53 4.08 -0.97
N MET A 565 -24.60 4.53 -0.13
CA MET A 565 -23.54 5.45 -0.53
C MET A 565 -22.29 5.33 0.34
N TYR A 566 -21.13 5.40 -0.31
CA TYR A 566 -19.85 5.75 0.30
C TYR A 566 -19.50 7.20 -0.05
N LEU A 567 -18.88 7.93 0.88
CA LEU A 567 -18.49 9.32 0.64
C LEU A 567 -17.19 9.67 1.35
N GLU A 568 -16.14 9.99 0.59
CA GLU A 568 -14.83 10.40 1.14
C GLU A 568 -14.07 11.39 0.23
N GLY A 569 -12.85 11.74 0.62
CA GLY A 569 -11.92 12.53 -0.20
C GLY A 569 -11.37 11.75 -1.40
N TYR A 570 -10.85 12.48 -2.39
CA TYR A 570 -10.29 11.93 -3.63
C TYR A 570 -9.16 10.91 -3.42
N ASP A 571 -8.38 11.03 -2.36
CA ASP A 571 -7.34 10.09 -1.96
C ASP A 571 -7.88 8.65 -1.77
N GLN A 572 -9.16 8.48 -1.44
CA GLN A 572 -9.73 7.18 -1.12
C GLN A 572 -9.94 6.26 -2.33
N PHE A 573 -9.77 6.74 -3.57
CA PHE A 573 -9.66 5.87 -4.75
C PHE A 573 -8.44 4.94 -4.71
N ARG A 574 -7.40 5.30 -3.93
CA ARG A 574 -6.23 4.45 -3.65
C ARG A 574 -6.24 3.83 -2.25
N GLY A 575 -7.26 4.16 -1.46
CA GLY A 575 -7.43 3.73 -0.07
C GLY A 575 -8.74 2.97 0.09
N TRP A 576 -9.64 3.53 0.90
CA TRP A 576 -10.81 2.83 1.42
C TRP A 576 -11.83 2.39 0.37
N PHE A 577 -12.07 3.19 -0.69
CA PHE A 577 -12.99 2.80 -1.75
C PHE A 577 -12.49 1.53 -2.44
N GLN A 578 -11.20 1.51 -2.78
CA GLN A 578 -10.58 0.39 -3.47
C GLN A 578 -10.45 -0.83 -2.56
N SER A 579 -9.96 -0.69 -1.32
CA SER A 579 -9.83 -1.85 -0.42
C SER A 579 -11.18 -2.48 -0.10
N SER A 580 -12.23 -1.67 0.10
CA SER A 580 -13.60 -2.15 0.29
C SER A 580 -14.13 -2.88 -0.95
N LEU A 581 -13.89 -2.33 -2.15
CA LEU A 581 -14.26 -2.99 -3.41
C LEU A 581 -13.58 -4.36 -3.55
N LEU A 582 -12.26 -4.42 -3.31
CA LEU A 582 -11.47 -5.63 -3.49
C LEU A 582 -11.90 -6.73 -2.50
N THR A 583 -12.09 -6.41 -1.22
CA THR A 583 -12.58 -7.39 -0.23
C THR A 583 -13.99 -7.87 -0.55
N ALA A 584 -14.89 -6.97 -0.99
CA ALA A 584 -16.26 -7.31 -1.36
C ALA A 584 -16.33 -8.21 -2.60
N VAL A 585 -15.58 -7.89 -3.65
CA VAL A 585 -15.57 -8.68 -4.88
C VAL A 585 -14.93 -10.05 -4.63
N ALA A 586 -13.83 -10.11 -3.88
CA ALA A 586 -13.15 -11.36 -3.56
C ALA A 586 -13.99 -12.33 -2.69
N THR A 587 -15.05 -11.85 -2.04
CA THR A 587 -15.88 -12.66 -1.13
C THR A 587 -17.33 -12.82 -1.58
N LYS A 588 -17.95 -11.75 -2.09
CA LYS A 588 -19.36 -11.67 -2.55
C LYS A 588 -19.53 -11.42 -4.04
N GLY A 589 -18.48 -11.05 -4.77
CA GLY A 589 -18.51 -10.84 -6.22
C GLY A 589 -19.17 -9.54 -6.68
N ALA A 590 -19.40 -8.56 -5.81
CA ALA A 590 -20.00 -7.27 -6.15
C ALA A 590 -19.52 -6.15 -5.22
N ALA A 591 -19.72 -4.89 -5.63
CA ALA A 591 -19.29 -3.71 -4.89
C ALA A 591 -20.07 -3.54 -3.56
N PRO A 592 -19.43 -3.06 -2.49
CA PRO A 592 -20.09 -2.88 -1.19
C PRO A 592 -20.94 -1.62 -1.10
N TYR A 593 -21.01 -0.84 -2.17
CA TYR A 593 -21.72 0.44 -2.27
C TYR A 593 -22.48 0.53 -3.60
N LYS A 594 -23.65 1.17 -3.58
CA LYS A 594 -24.43 1.48 -4.80
C LYS A 594 -24.02 2.81 -5.43
N ALA A 595 -23.50 3.74 -4.64
CA ALA A 595 -23.02 5.02 -5.10
C ALA A 595 -21.74 5.45 -4.36
N VAL A 596 -20.85 6.14 -5.06
CA VAL A 596 -19.65 6.76 -4.47
C VAL A 596 -19.66 8.24 -4.76
N LEU A 597 -19.57 9.05 -3.71
CA LEU A 597 -19.36 10.49 -3.82
C LEU A 597 -17.96 10.84 -3.35
N THR A 598 -17.20 11.56 -4.17
CA THR A 598 -15.89 12.10 -3.76
C THR A 598 -15.93 13.62 -3.64
N HIS A 599 -15.21 14.16 -2.66
CA HIS A 599 -14.96 15.61 -2.55
C HIS A 599 -13.48 15.96 -2.70
N GLY A 600 -13.19 17.22 -3.01
CA GLY A 600 -11.81 17.76 -3.06
C GLY A 600 -11.22 18.03 -1.67
N TRP A 601 -10.03 18.64 -1.65
CA TRP A 601 -9.32 19.02 -0.42
C TRP A 601 -9.52 20.50 -0.07
N THR A 602 -9.37 20.82 1.22
CA THR A 602 -9.50 22.18 1.79
C THR A 602 -8.16 22.85 2.01
#